data_AF-A0A944XPK2-F1
#
_entry.id   AF-A0A944XPK2-F1
#
_cell.length_a   1.000
_cell.length_b   1.000
_cell.length_c   1.000
_cell.angle_alpha   90.00
_cell.angle_beta   90.00
_cell.angle_gamma   90.00
#
_symmetry.space_group_name_H-M   'P 1'
#
loop_
_entity.id
_entity.type
_entity.pdbx_description
1 polymer ?
#
loop_
_entity_poly.entity_id
_entity_poly.type
_entity_poly.pdbx_seq_one_letter_code
_entity_poly.pdbx_strand_id
1 'polypeptide(L)'
;MNSLNHCHVTSQVNAHTDVIDVPDFILTDAIAEITQELLTHGSITIAGEEIHVMDLYQYGDDEDQANLIFMTVRDPDNAKAHATKIITDCAKSYFEDNDLVTTYLEEKNSEY
;
A
#
# COMPACT_ATOMS: atom_id res chain seq x y z
N MET A 1 28.33 15.54 37.98
CA MET A 1 27.83 14.53 38.95
C MET A 1 26.48 15.01 39.44
N ASN A 2 25.35 14.32 39.33
CA ASN A 2 24.91 13.20 38.51
C ASN A 2 23.39 13.34 38.38
N SER A 3 22.87 12.88 37.23
CA SER A 3 21.46 12.84 36.82
C SER A 3 20.52 12.30 37.90
N LEU A 4 19.38 12.98 38.09
CA LEU A 4 18.22 12.42 38.80
C LEU A 4 17.32 11.72 37.77
N ASN A 5 17.57 10.42 37.60
CA ASN A 5 16.68 9.49 36.90
C ASN A 5 15.38 9.31 37.70
N HIS A 6 14.29 9.88 37.21
CA HIS A 6 12.92 9.39 37.43
C HIS A 6 12.53 8.62 36.15
N CYS A 7 11.97 7.41 36.12
CA CYS A 7 11.24 6.63 37.10
C CYS A 7 11.27 5.14 36.69
N HIS A 8 11.24 4.26 37.70
CA HIS A 8 10.78 2.87 37.73
C HIS A 8 11.04 1.93 36.52
N VAL A 9 12.02 1.05 36.72
CA VAL A 9 12.00 -0.29 36.14
C VAL A 9 10.84 -1.07 36.76
N THR A 10 9.88 -1.53 35.94
CA THR A 10 9.23 -2.84 36.09
C THR A 10 8.39 -3.14 34.85
N SER A 11 8.50 -4.38 34.37
CA SER A 11 7.76 -4.99 33.24
C SER A 11 8.50 -5.03 31.90
N GLN A 12 9.66 -5.71 31.88
CA GLN A 12 9.90 -6.63 30.77
C GLN A 12 8.80 -7.68 30.81
N VAL A 13 7.78 -7.52 29.97
CA VAL A 13 6.90 -8.61 29.58
C VAL A 13 6.77 -8.50 28.06
N ASN A 14 7.42 -9.45 27.39
CA ASN A 14 7.23 -9.87 26.01
C ASN A 14 6.22 -9.05 25.19
N ALA A 15 6.77 -8.15 24.38
CA ALA A 15 6.48 -8.24 22.96
C ALA A 15 7.85 -8.40 22.28
N HIS A 16 8.34 -9.64 22.16
CA HIS A 16 8.68 -10.03 20.80
C HIS A 16 7.36 -9.78 20.06
N THR A 17 7.24 -8.62 19.42
CA THR A 17 6.36 -8.51 18.28
C THR A 17 6.77 -9.70 17.44
N ASP A 18 5.91 -10.72 17.42
CA ASP A 18 5.95 -11.75 16.41
C ASP A 18 5.80 -10.98 15.11
N VAL A 19 6.93 -10.47 14.61
CA VAL A 19 7.07 -10.10 13.22
C VAL A 19 6.93 -11.45 12.56
N ILE A 20 5.70 -11.81 12.23
CA ILE A 20 5.43 -12.88 11.29
C ILE A 20 6.20 -12.40 10.07
N ASP A 21 7.35 -13.01 9.84
CA ASP A 21 8.16 -12.80 8.65
C ASP A 21 7.34 -13.38 7.51
N VAL A 22 6.35 -12.60 7.04
CA VAL A 22 5.46 -12.99 5.96
C VAL A 22 6.36 -13.13 4.74
N PRO A 23 6.45 -14.32 4.12
CA PRO A 23 7.31 -14.50 2.97
C PRO A 23 7.03 -13.45 1.89
N ASP A 24 8.08 -12.87 1.30
CA ASP A 24 7.98 -11.81 0.27
C ASP A 24 7.02 -12.15 -0.88
N PHE A 25 6.89 -13.44 -1.23
CA PHE A 25 5.94 -13.86 -2.27
C PHE A 25 4.48 -13.66 -1.87
N ILE A 26 4.13 -13.83 -0.59
CA ILE A 26 2.78 -13.58 -0.07
C ILE A 26 2.48 -12.08 -0.05
N LEU A 27 3.45 -11.26 0.34
CA LEU A 27 3.33 -9.80 0.30
C LEU A 27 3.16 -9.31 -1.14
N THR A 28 3.92 -9.87 -2.08
CA THR A 28 3.79 -9.54 -3.51
C THR A 28 2.40 -9.89 -4.05
N ASP A 29 1.87 -11.06 -3.69
CA ASP A 29 0.52 -11.48 -4.10
C ASP A 29 -0.55 -10.56 -3.49
N ALA A 30 -0.40 -10.18 -2.21
CA ALA A 30 -1.30 -9.23 -1.55
C ALA A 30 -1.29 -7.85 -2.24
N ILE A 31 -0.11 -7.32 -2.58
CA ILE A 31 0.00 -6.07 -3.33
C ILE A 31 -0.69 -6.18 -4.69
N ALA A 32 -0.56 -7.32 -5.38
CA ALA A 32 -1.23 -7.56 -6.65
C ALA A 32 -2.77 -7.57 -6.51
N GLU A 33 -3.29 -8.20 -5.46
CA GLU A 33 -4.73 -8.19 -5.14
C GLU A 33 -5.22 -6.78 -4.79
N ILE A 34 -4.53 -6.06 -3.90
CA ILE A 34 -4.83 -4.67 -3.55
C ILE A 34 -4.85 -3.78 -4.80
N THR A 35 -3.85 -3.95 -5.68
CA THR A 35 -3.78 -3.23 -6.96
C THR A 35 -4.98 -3.55 -7.85
N GLN A 36 -5.44 -4.80 -7.87
CA GLN A 36 -6.59 -5.20 -8.66
C GLN A 36 -7.91 -4.59 -8.12
N GLU A 37 -8.07 -4.51 -6.80
CA GLU A 37 -9.19 -3.81 -6.17
C GLU A 37 -9.18 -2.32 -6.56
N LEU A 38 -8.03 -1.65 -6.45
CA LEU A 38 -7.85 -0.26 -6.87
C LEU A 38 -8.18 -0.03 -8.35
N LEU A 39 -7.76 -0.94 -9.24
CA LEU A 39 -8.08 -0.87 -10.68
C LEU A 39 -9.57 -1.08 -10.97
N THR A 40 -10.26 -1.86 -10.13
CA THR A 40 -11.66 -2.24 -10.35
C THR A 40 -12.63 -1.22 -9.75
N HIS A 41 -12.32 -0.72 -8.55
CA HIS A 41 -13.21 0.09 -7.74
C HIS A 41 -12.75 1.54 -7.58
N GLY A 42 -11.47 1.83 -7.85
CA GLY A 42 -10.88 3.15 -7.64
C GLY A 42 -10.52 3.44 -6.18
N SER A 43 -10.86 2.55 -5.26
CA SER A 43 -10.46 2.57 -3.85
C SER A 43 -10.38 1.16 -3.26
N ILE A 44 -9.76 1.07 -2.09
CA ILE A 44 -9.76 -0.12 -1.23
C ILE A 44 -9.89 0.32 0.23
N THR A 45 -10.53 -0.48 1.07
CA THR A 45 -10.56 -0.26 2.53
C THR A 45 -9.66 -1.27 3.22
N ILE A 46 -8.73 -0.78 4.04
CA ILE A 46 -7.83 -1.59 4.89
C ILE A 46 -7.84 -0.96 6.28
N ALA A 47 -8.00 -1.75 7.34
CA ALA A 47 -8.05 -1.26 8.72
C ALA A 47 -9.15 -0.19 8.98
N GLY A 48 -10.20 -0.15 8.16
CA GLY A 48 -11.25 0.87 8.19
C GLY A 48 -10.86 2.22 7.56
N GLU A 49 -9.68 2.33 6.96
CA GLU A 49 -9.25 3.48 6.15
C GLU A 49 -9.49 3.21 4.67
N GLU A 50 -10.14 4.16 3.98
CA GLU A 50 -10.35 4.09 2.53
C GLU A 50 -9.21 4.81 1.80
N ILE A 51 -8.50 4.07 0.94
CA ILE A 51 -7.38 4.55 0.15
C ILE A 51 -7.86 4.65 -1.29
N HIS A 52 -7.82 5.85 -1.88
CA HIS A 52 -8.22 6.05 -3.27
C HIS A 52 -7.02 6.03 -4.21
N VAL A 53 -7.24 5.63 -5.46
CA VAL A 53 -6.22 5.70 -6.52
C VAL A 53 -5.61 7.10 -6.65
N MET A 54 -6.41 8.15 -6.45
CA MET A 54 -5.96 9.55 -6.53
C MET A 54 -4.93 9.90 -5.45
N ASP A 55 -5.01 9.28 -4.27
CA ASP A 55 -4.07 9.52 -3.17
C ASP A 55 -2.69 8.93 -3.49
N LEU A 56 -2.66 7.94 -4.39
CA LEU A 56 -1.44 7.24 -4.78
C LEU A 56 -0.65 7.94 -5.89
N TYR A 57 -1.24 8.91 -6.58
CA TYR A 57 -0.58 9.58 -7.72
C TYR A 57 0.70 10.32 -7.35
N GLN A 58 0.86 10.74 -6.09
CA GLN A 58 2.11 11.34 -5.62
C GLN A 58 3.31 10.37 -5.64
N TYR A 59 3.06 9.06 -5.75
CA TYR A 59 4.08 8.02 -5.87
C TYR A 59 4.37 7.63 -7.33
N GLY A 60 3.72 8.30 -8.30
CA GLY A 60 3.93 8.11 -9.73
C GLY A 60 4.84 9.16 -10.36
N ASP A 61 5.09 9.01 -11.67
CA ASP A 61 5.81 9.99 -12.47
C ASP A 61 4.85 11.07 -13.00
N ASP A 62 5.17 12.35 -12.73
CA ASP A 62 4.41 13.52 -13.19
C ASP A 62 4.31 13.56 -14.74
N GLU A 63 5.33 13.08 -15.46
CA GLU A 63 5.35 13.03 -16.92
C GLU A 63 4.36 11.99 -17.47
N ASP A 64 4.27 10.82 -16.82
CA ASP A 64 3.30 9.78 -17.16
C ASP A 64 1.86 10.28 -16.97
N GLN A 65 1.59 11.02 -15.89
CA GLN A 65 0.28 11.62 -15.64
C GLN A 65 -0.09 12.68 -16.68
N ALA A 66 0.86 13.56 -17.04
CA ALA A 66 0.65 14.56 -18.07
C ALA A 66 0.39 13.90 -19.44
N ASN A 67 1.16 12.87 -19.78
CA ASN A 67 1.01 12.11 -21.02
C ASN A 67 -0.34 11.39 -21.09
N LEU A 68 -0.82 10.82 -19.98
CA LEU A 68 -2.12 10.17 -19.92
C LEU A 68 -3.25 11.10 -20.38
N ILE A 69 -3.26 12.37 -19.93
CA ILE A 69 -4.28 13.36 -20.34
C ILE A 69 -4.30 13.51 -21.86
N PHE A 70 -3.14 13.65 -22.51
CA PHE A 70 -3.07 13.77 -23.96
C PHE A 70 -3.46 12.47 -24.68
N MET A 71 -3.10 11.31 -24.12
CA MET A 71 -3.45 10.01 -24.68
C MET A 71 -4.95 9.75 -24.66
N THR A 72 -5.68 10.15 -23.61
CA THR A 72 -7.15 9.93 -23.54
C THR A 72 -7.91 10.50 -24.73
N VAL A 73 -7.40 11.57 -25.35
CA VAL A 73 -8.00 12.20 -26.53
C VAL A 73 -7.48 11.58 -27.84
N ARG A 74 -6.19 11.26 -27.92
CA ARG A 74 -5.53 10.88 -29.18
C ARG A 74 -5.56 9.38 -29.44
N ASP A 75 -5.56 8.58 -28.37
CA ASP A 75 -5.43 7.13 -28.39
C ASP A 75 -6.04 6.51 -27.11
N PRO A 76 -7.38 6.47 -27.01
CA PRO A 76 -8.07 6.07 -25.78
C PRO A 76 -7.82 4.61 -25.38
N ASP A 77 -7.59 3.72 -26.34
CA ASP A 77 -7.31 2.31 -26.06
C ASP A 77 -5.95 2.16 -25.36
N ASN A 78 -4.92 2.86 -25.85
CA ASN A 78 -3.62 2.88 -25.19
C ASN A 78 -3.63 3.73 -23.90
N ALA A 79 -4.50 4.74 -23.80
CA ALA A 79 -4.66 5.51 -22.56
C ALA A 79 -5.11 4.61 -21.39
N LYS A 80 -6.01 3.66 -21.64
CA LYS A 80 -6.43 2.69 -20.62
C LYS A 80 -5.26 1.83 -20.15
N ALA A 81 -4.49 1.26 -21.09
CA ALA A 81 -3.33 0.44 -20.74
C ALA A 81 -2.26 1.26 -19.97
N HIS A 82 -2.03 2.51 -20.36
CA HIS A 82 -1.11 3.41 -19.70
C HIS A 82 -1.59 3.79 -18.29
N ALA A 83 -2.88 4.09 -18.11
CA ALA A 83 -3.47 4.32 -16.79
C ALA A 83 -3.33 3.09 -15.87
N THR A 84 -3.59 1.88 -16.38
CA THR A 84 -3.40 0.64 -15.62
C THR A 84 -1.95 0.49 -15.15
N LYS A 85 -0.98 0.79 -16.01
CA LYS A 85 0.44 0.79 -15.63
C LYS A 85 0.73 1.82 -14.54
N ILE A 86 0.29 3.07 -14.69
CA ILE A 86 0.50 4.13 -13.69
C ILE A 86 -0.04 3.71 -12.33
N ILE A 87 -1.30 3.23 -12.28
CA ILE A 87 -1.93 2.80 -11.03
C ILE A 87 -1.16 1.63 -10.41
N THR A 88 -0.71 0.67 -11.21
CA THR A 88 0.08 -0.48 -10.74
C THR A 88 1.41 -0.04 -10.17
N ASP A 89 2.12 0.86 -10.85
CA ASP A 89 3.43 1.35 -10.41
C ASP A 89 3.29 2.17 -9.11
N CYS A 90 2.27 3.03 -9.02
CA CYS A 90 1.98 3.81 -7.81
C CYS A 90 1.60 2.91 -6.63
N ALA A 91 0.73 1.92 -6.84
CA ALA A 91 0.31 1.00 -5.79
C ALA A 91 1.49 0.19 -5.27
N LYS A 92 2.33 -0.36 -6.16
CA LYS A 92 3.55 -1.06 -5.75
C LYS A 92 4.46 -0.17 -4.91
N SER A 93 4.76 1.03 -5.40
CA SER A 93 5.65 1.95 -4.67
C SER A 93 5.09 2.35 -3.30
N TYR A 94 3.77 2.45 -3.15
CA TYR A 94 3.14 2.81 -1.89
C TYR A 94 3.09 1.63 -0.90
N PHE A 95 2.85 0.42 -1.39
CA PHE A 95 2.58 -0.75 -0.55
C PHE A 95 3.79 -1.66 -0.28
N GLU A 96 4.86 -1.60 -1.08
CA GLU A 96 6.04 -2.49 -0.95
C GLU A 96 6.66 -2.52 0.46
N ASP A 97 6.69 -1.38 1.14
CA ASP A 97 7.23 -1.24 2.51
C ASP A 97 6.17 -0.76 3.52
N ASN A 98 4.88 -1.04 3.25
CA ASN A 98 3.78 -0.51 4.05
C ASN A 98 3.11 -1.60 4.89
N ASP A 99 3.02 -1.36 6.20
CA ASP A 99 2.38 -2.27 7.17
C ASP A 99 0.91 -2.58 6.81
N LEU A 100 0.25 -1.73 6.00
CA LEU A 100 -1.10 -1.96 5.50
C LEU A 100 -1.24 -3.26 4.69
N VAL A 101 -0.18 -3.74 4.02
CA VAL A 101 -0.23 -5.02 3.29
C VAL A 101 -0.39 -6.19 4.26
N THR A 102 0.33 -6.15 5.37
CA THR A 102 0.21 -7.15 6.44
C THR A 102 -1.18 -7.08 7.08
N THR A 103 -1.69 -5.87 7.36
CA THR A 103 -3.05 -5.72 7.90
C THR A 103 -4.11 -6.23 6.95
N TYR A 104 -4.00 -5.96 5.65
CA TYR A 104 -4.90 -6.51 4.63
C TYR A 104 -4.92 -8.05 4.66
N LEU A 105 -3.75 -8.68 4.77
CA LEU A 105 -3.64 -10.13 4.88
C LEU A 105 -4.28 -10.67 6.17
N GLU A 106 -4.11 -9.98 7.30
CA GLU A 106 -4.74 -10.36 8.57
C GLU A 106 -6.27 -10.27 8.50
N GLU A 107 -6.80 -9.18 7.95
CA GLU A 107 -8.24 -8.98 7.77
C GLU A 107 -8.85 -10.05 6.87
N LYS A 108 -8.24 -10.29 5.70
CA LYS A 108 -8.70 -11.32 4.75
C LYS A 108 -8.70 -12.72 5.37
N ASN A 109 -7.66 -13.07 6.13
CA ASN A 109 -7.57 -14.37 6.78
C ASN A 109 -8.47 -14.50 8.02
N SER A 110 -8.92 -13.38 8.61
CA SER A 110 -9.89 -13.37 9.71
C SER A 110 -11.33 -13.58 9.25
N GLU A 111 -11.63 -13.35 7.97
CA GLU A 111 -12.97 -13.53 7.40
C GLU A 111 -13.29 -15.01 7.05
N TYR A 112 -12.32 -15.91 7.16
CA TYR A 112 -12.42 -17.35 6.87
C TYR A 112 -12.28 -18.23 8.12
#